data_AF-A0A5Q0H926-F1
#
_entry.id   AF-A0A5Q0H926-F1
#
_cell.length_a   1.000
_cell.length_b   1.000
_cell.length_c   1.000
_cell.angle_alpha   90.00
_cell.angle_beta   90.00
_cell.angle_gamma   90.00
#
_symmetry.space_group_name_H-M   'P 1'
#
loop_
_entity.id
_entity.type
_entity.pdbx_description
1 polymer ?
#
loop_
_entity_poly.entity_id
_entity_poly.type
_entity_poly.pdbx_seq_one_letter_code
_entity_poly.pdbx_strand_id
1 'polypeptide(L)'
;MKFARVGAFAGTLAATAAASVLFAAPASAHTPHLEPSCKDGQATLDVNLKDYQVKEGKTNHVVVKVNGETRTDRDFDRNFSQKYSAPADKDKVTFVVDIKAWDDVNGEKRYTRTEVREVDPCPAKQQQPPAQQPPVEQPPVEQPPVDESSSAAPAPTTTVAPTTSSAAVVPIAAEETPLANTGASIAIPLVIGLVLLGGGAALLIVQRKRAARN
;
A
#
# COMPACT_ATOMS: atom_id res chain seq x y z
N MET A 1 54.94 -2.86 58.50
CA MET A 1 55.72 -1.71 57.99
C MET A 1 54.83 -0.92 57.05
N LYS A 2 54.75 0.41 57.23
CA LYS A 2 54.06 1.36 56.33
C LYS A 2 54.94 1.65 55.09
N PHE A 3 54.33 2.38 54.15
CA PHE A 3 54.86 3.13 53.00
C PHE A 3 54.70 2.42 51.64
N ALA A 4 53.70 2.79 50.82
CA ALA A 4 53.62 3.98 49.94
C ALA A 4 54.41 3.76 48.65
N ARG A 5 54.02 4.16 47.42
CA ARG A 5 53.07 5.13 46.87
C ARG A 5 53.12 4.94 45.32
N VAL A 6 51.98 5.01 44.61
CA VAL A 6 51.63 6.05 43.60
C VAL A 6 52.28 5.95 42.20
N GLY A 7 51.42 6.07 41.17
CA GLY A 7 51.76 6.56 39.83
C GLY A 7 50.93 5.84 38.74
N ALA A 8 49.68 6.21 38.44
CA ALA A 8 49.17 7.38 37.72
C ALA A 8 49.04 7.18 36.18
N PHE A 9 48.01 7.85 35.63
CA PHE A 9 47.69 8.13 34.22
C PHE A 9 46.86 7.06 33.48
N ALA A 10 45.55 7.25 33.37
CA ALA A 10 44.83 8.10 32.39
C ALA A 10 44.82 7.47 30.98
N GLY A 11 43.61 7.11 30.53
CA GLY A 11 43.38 6.60 29.18
C GLY A 11 42.00 5.96 29.01
N THR A 12 40.93 6.68 29.34
CA THR A 12 39.57 6.33 28.93
C THR A 12 39.45 6.44 27.42
N LEU A 13 39.60 5.33 26.71
CA LEU A 13 39.10 5.17 25.34
C LEU A 13 37.69 4.57 25.43
N ALA A 14 36.71 5.44 25.65
CA ALA A 14 35.32 5.10 25.42
C ALA A 14 35.10 4.99 23.90
N ALA A 15 35.36 3.81 23.34
CA ALA A 15 34.89 3.46 22.02
C ALA A 15 33.37 3.24 22.13
N THR A 16 32.58 4.27 21.89
CA THR A 16 31.16 4.15 21.62
C THR A 16 30.99 3.41 20.30
N ALA A 17 31.03 2.07 20.37
CA ALA A 17 30.53 1.24 19.29
C ALA A 17 29.03 1.50 19.19
N ALA A 18 28.64 2.43 18.31
CA ALA A 18 27.27 2.54 17.85
C ALA A 18 26.96 1.20 17.19
N ALA A 19 26.34 0.29 17.96
CA ALA A 19 25.88 -0.99 17.49
C ALA A 19 24.74 -0.72 16.50
N SER A 20 25.09 -0.47 15.25
CA SER A 20 24.18 -0.59 14.13
C SER A 20 23.83 -2.07 14.00
N VAL A 21 22.87 -2.50 14.80
CA VAL A 21 22.17 -3.77 14.63
C VAL A 21 21.48 -3.65 13.28
N LEU A 22 22.14 -4.13 12.24
CA LEU A 22 21.52 -4.38 10.95
C LEU A 22 20.52 -5.51 11.20
N PHE A 23 19.27 -5.14 11.48
CA PHE A 23 18.17 -6.09 11.53
C PHE A 23 18.00 -6.63 10.11
N ALA A 24 18.64 -7.77 9.83
CA ALA A 24 18.27 -8.59 8.71
C ALA A 24 16.85 -9.08 8.99
N ALA A 25 15.85 -8.38 8.45
CA ALA A 25 14.50 -8.90 8.43
C ALA A 25 14.55 -10.28 7.77
N PRO A 26 13.96 -11.32 8.37
CA PRO A 26 13.94 -12.63 7.74
C PRO A 26 13.27 -12.48 6.38
N ALA A 27 14.00 -12.82 5.31
CA ALA A 27 13.41 -13.01 4.00
C ALA A 27 12.51 -14.25 4.09
N SER A 28 11.27 -14.06 4.55
CA SER A 28 10.29 -15.13 4.62
C SER A 28 9.77 -15.37 3.20
N ALA A 29 10.00 -16.57 2.67
CA ALA A 29 9.43 -16.97 1.37
C ALA A 29 7.89 -17.05 1.39
N HIS A 30 7.22 -16.84 2.53
CA HIS A 30 5.76 -16.83 2.66
C HIS A 30 5.40 -15.56 3.42
N THR A 31 5.39 -14.42 2.72
CA THR A 31 5.14 -13.12 3.33
C THR A 31 3.72 -12.67 3.00
N PRO A 32 2.77 -12.81 3.94
CA PRO A 32 1.49 -12.17 3.82
C PRO A 32 1.68 -10.67 4.02
N HIS A 33 1.17 -9.90 3.08
CA HIS A 33 1.05 -8.46 3.17
C HIS A 33 -0.44 -8.13 3.36
N LEU A 34 -0.77 -7.67 4.55
CA LEU A 34 -2.14 -7.37 4.98
C LEU A 34 -2.20 -5.90 5.38
N GLU A 35 -2.75 -5.07 4.49
CA GLU A 35 -2.77 -3.61 4.68
C GLU A 35 -4.19 -3.13 4.93
N PRO A 36 -4.57 -2.90 6.21
CA PRO A 36 -5.83 -2.25 6.54
C PRO A 36 -5.76 -0.77 6.20
N SER A 37 -6.86 -0.21 5.72
CA SER A 37 -7.01 1.22 5.49
C SER A 37 -8.44 1.67 5.76
N CYS A 38 -8.62 2.96 5.92
CA CYS A 38 -9.90 3.57 6.26
C CYS A 38 -10.07 4.85 5.43
N LYS A 39 -11.14 4.90 4.62
CA LYS A 39 -11.42 6.06 3.74
C LYS A 39 -12.90 6.16 3.42
N ASP A 40 -13.44 7.38 3.47
CA ASP A 40 -14.81 7.70 3.02
C ASP A 40 -15.89 6.83 3.69
N GLY A 41 -15.80 6.61 5.01
CA GLY A 41 -16.73 5.74 5.74
C GLY A 41 -16.52 4.23 5.52
N GLN A 42 -15.49 3.82 4.77
CA GLN A 42 -15.21 2.41 4.51
C GLN A 42 -13.87 1.97 5.07
N ALA A 43 -13.89 0.88 5.84
CA ALA A 43 -12.69 0.12 6.15
C ALA A 43 -12.39 -0.82 4.99
N THR A 44 -11.13 -0.91 4.59
CA THR A 44 -10.68 -1.86 3.56
C THR A 44 -9.46 -2.63 4.02
N LEU A 45 -9.29 -3.84 3.50
CA LEU A 45 -8.11 -4.67 3.69
C LEU A 45 -7.61 -5.14 2.33
N ASP A 46 -6.37 -4.81 1.99
CA ASP A 46 -5.65 -5.46 0.90
C ASP A 46 -4.96 -6.71 1.43
N VAL A 47 -5.38 -7.88 0.92
CA VAL A 47 -4.77 -9.17 1.23
C VAL A 47 -3.90 -9.55 0.04
N ASN A 48 -2.59 -9.59 0.25
CA ASN A 48 -1.62 -9.97 -0.77
C ASN A 48 -0.66 -11.05 -0.22
N LEU A 49 -0.85 -12.28 -0.68
CA LEU A 49 -0.08 -13.46 -0.30
C LEU A 49 0.84 -13.81 -1.47
N LYS A 50 2.15 -13.82 -1.24
CA LYS A 50 3.15 -14.10 -2.28
C LYS A 50 4.12 -15.20 -1.89
N ASP A 51 4.61 -15.86 -2.93
CA ASP A 51 5.70 -16.83 -2.88
C ASP A 51 5.43 -18.12 -2.10
N TYR A 52 4.14 -18.48 -1.96
CA TYR A 52 3.75 -19.74 -1.36
C TYR A 52 4.17 -20.93 -2.24
N GLN A 53 4.55 -22.05 -1.61
CA GLN A 53 4.97 -23.22 -2.36
C GLN A 53 3.83 -23.82 -3.17
N VAL A 54 4.16 -24.46 -4.29
CA VAL A 54 3.20 -25.21 -5.13
C VAL A 54 3.75 -26.61 -5.35
N LYS A 55 2.88 -27.61 -5.21
CA LYS A 55 3.19 -29.01 -5.54
C LYS A 55 1.91 -29.69 -6.00
N GLU A 56 2.00 -30.53 -7.03
CA GLU A 56 0.87 -31.29 -7.53
C GLU A 56 0.17 -32.08 -6.40
N GLY A 57 -1.16 -31.96 -6.33
CA GLY A 57 -1.98 -32.59 -5.29
C GLY A 57 -1.87 -31.95 -3.91
N LYS A 58 -1.26 -30.77 -3.77
CA LYS A 58 -1.20 -30.01 -2.52
C LYS A 58 -1.55 -28.54 -2.77
N THR A 59 -2.45 -27.99 -1.96
CA THR A 59 -2.96 -26.63 -2.12
C THR A 59 -2.76 -25.81 -0.87
N ASN A 60 -2.44 -24.53 -1.05
CA ASN A 60 -2.57 -23.56 0.02
C ASN A 60 -4.04 -23.14 0.12
N HIS A 61 -4.46 -22.66 1.28
CA HIS A 61 -5.85 -22.33 1.52
C HIS A 61 -5.98 -21.02 2.30
N VAL A 62 -6.93 -20.18 1.91
CA VAL A 62 -7.20 -18.90 2.57
C VAL A 62 -8.67 -18.76 2.89
N VAL A 63 -8.94 -18.35 4.14
CA VAL A 63 -10.27 -17.92 4.59
C VAL A 63 -10.17 -16.48 5.03
N VAL A 64 -11.04 -15.63 4.48
CA VAL A 64 -11.15 -14.21 4.88
C VAL A 64 -12.54 -13.96 5.43
N LYS A 65 -12.61 -13.45 6.65
CA LYS A 65 -13.85 -13.03 7.30
C LYS A 65 -13.84 -11.52 7.55
N VAL A 66 -14.99 -10.90 7.35
CA VAL A 66 -15.21 -9.48 7.63
C VAL A 66 -16.39 -9.38 8.59
N ASN A 67 -16.15 -8.86 9.79
CA ASN A 67 -17.12 -8.83 10.89
C ASN A 67 -17.74 -10.21 11.18
N GLY A 68 -16.92 -11.26 11.08
CA GLY A 68 -17.34 -12.65 11.30
C GLY A 68 -17.99 -13.33 10.09
N GLU A 69 -18.39 -12.59 9.06
CA GLU A 69 -18.95 -13.15 7.82
C GLU A 69 -17.83 -13.59 6.87
N THR A 70 -17.85 -14.84 6.43
CA THR A 70 -16.89 -15.37 5.45
C THR A 70 -17.11 -14.71 4.09
N ARG A 71 -16.11 -13.96 3.62
CA ARG A 71 -16.06 -13.36 2.29
C ARG A 71 -15.28 -14.20 1.29
N THR A 72 -14.36 -15.03 1.76
CA THR A 72 -13.57 -15.92 0.92
C THR A 72 -13.21 -17.16 1.71
N ASP A 73 -13.28 -18.30 1.04
CA ASP A 73 -12.89 -19.62 1.53
C ASP A 73 -12.54 -20.41 0.28
N ARG A 74 -11.25 -20.46 -0.05
CA ARG A 74 -10.78 -21.15 -1.26
C ARG A 74 -9.30 -21.51 -1.20
N ASP A 75 -8.96 -22.47 -2.04
CA ASP A 75 -7.58 -22.81 -2.32
C ASP A 75 -6.90 -21.75 -3.19
N PHE A 76 -5.58 -21.63 -3.06
CA PHE A 76 -4.73 -20.84 -3.92
C PHE A 76 -3.39 -21.55 -4.18
N ASP A 77 -2.79 -21.26 -5.33
CA ASP A 77 -1.48 -21.79 -5.71
C ASP A 77 -0.37 -20.96 -5.03
N ARG A 78 0.50 -20.35 -5.84
CA ARG A 78 1.66 -19.59 -5.35
C ARG A 78 1.30 -18.24 -4.74
N ASN A 79 0.25 -17.61 -5.27
CA ASN A 79 -0.11 -16.24 -4.93
C ASN A 79 -1.62 -16.10 -4.75
N PHE A 80 -2.01 -15.15 -3.91
CA PHE A 80 -3.39 -14.72 -3.76
C PHE A 80 -3.42 -13.21 -3.55
N SER A 81 -4.29 -12.50 -4.26
CA SER A 81 -4.51 -11.07 -4.02
C SER A 81 -5.98 -10.73 -4.13
N GLN A 82 -6.52 -10.09 -3.10
CA GLN A 82 -7.90 -9.63 -3.09
C GLN A 82 -8.08 -8.49 -2.09
N LYS A 83 -8.92 -7.53 -2.47
CA LYS A 83 -9.31 -6.42 -1.61
C LYS A 83 -10.70 -6.68 -1.01
N TYR A 84 -10.85 -6.37 0.26
CA TYR A 84 -12.10 -6.45 1.01
C TYR A 84 -12.48 -5.07 1.52
N SER A 85 -13.78 -4.81 1.64
CA SER A 85 -14.29 -3.57 2.23
C SER A 85 -15.56 -3.84 3.04
N ALA A 86 -15.76 -3.04 4.08
CA ALA A 86 -17.02 -2.96 4.81
C ALA A 86 -17.29 -1.52 5.25
N PRO A 87 -18.57 -1.14 5.41
CA PRO A 87 -18.94 0.10 6.07
C PRO A 87 -18.31 0.17 7.47
N ALA A 88 -17.79 1.33 7.82
CA ALA A 88 -17.10 1.60 9.07
C ALA A 88 -17.55 2.94 9.68
N ASP A 89 -18.76 3.42 9.38
CA ASP A 89 -19.18 4.79 9.75
C ASP A 89 -19.28 5.02 11.26
N LYS A 90 -19.55 3.97 12.04
CA LYS A 90 -19.82 4.06 13.48
C LYS A 90 -19.18 2.93 14.29
N ASP A 91 -19.05 1.76 13.68
CA ASP A 91 -18.56 0.56 14.35
C ASP A 91 -17.18 0.15 13.81
N LYS A 92 -16.39 -0.46 14.68
CA LYS A 92 -15.10 -1.05 14.34
C LYS A 92 -15.33 -2.22 13.38
N VAL A 93 -14.51 -2.31 12.33
CA VAL A 93 -14.49 -3.43 11.40
C VAL A 93 -13.36 -4.38 11.75
N THR A 94 -13.67 -5.66 11.85
CA THR A 94 -12.67 -6.72 12.10
C THR A 94 -12.51 -7.57 10.84
N PHE A 95 -11.29 -7.64 10.34
CA PHE A 95 -10.87 -8.58 9.32
C PHE A 95 -10.09 -9.72 9.96
N VAL A 96 -10.45 -10.96 9.63
CA VAL A 96 -9.70 -12.16 10.02
C VAL A 96 -9.24 -12.86 8.76
N VAL A 97 -7.94 -13.09 8.65
CA VAL A 97 -7.31 -13.78 7.52
C VAL A 97 -6.64 -15.04 8.06
N ASP A 98 -7.27 -16.18 7.81
CA ASP A 98 -6.71 -17.50 8.09
C ASP A 98 -5.98 -18.00 6.84
N ILE A 99 -4.67 -18.22 6.97
CA ILE A 99 -3.81 -18.68 5.88
C ILE A 99 -3.26 -20.05 6.26
N LYS A 100 -3.41 -21.04 5.38
CA LYS A 100 -2.82 -22.38 5.54
C LYS A 100 -1.90 -22.64 4.35
N ALA A 101 -0.61 -22.78 4.64
CA ALA A 101 0.38 -23.20 3.66
C ALA A 101 0.51 -24.73 3.70
N TRP A 102 0.50 -25.40 2.54
CA TRP A 102 0.56 -26.87 2.52
C TRP A 102 1.88 -27.43 3.05
N ASP A 103 2.96 -26.67 2.94
CA ASP A 103 4.30 -27.07 3.37
C ASP A 103 4.58 -26.70 4.84
N ASP A 104 3.56 -26.19 5.54
CA ASP A 104 3.58 -25.82 6.95
C ASP A 104 2.26 -26.18 7.63
N VAL A 105 1.84 -27.45 7.48
CA VAL A 105 0.56 -27.97 8.00
C VAL A 105 0.40 -27.73 9.51
N ASN A 106 1.50 -27.77 10.26
CA ASN A 106 1.53 -27.61 11.72
C ASN A 106 1.80 -26.17 12.18
N GLY A 107 2.09 -25.24 11.28
CA GLY A 107 2.38 -23.84 11.61
C GLY A 107 3.77 -23.59 12.22
N GLU A 108 4.65 -24.58 12.30
CA GLU A 108 5.99 -24.47 12.91
C GLU A 108 6.89 -23.47 12.16
N LYS A 109 6.68 -23.32 10.84
CA LYS A 109 7.40 -22.35 10.01
C LYS A 109 6.74 -20.97 9.97
N ARG A 110 5.56 -20.82 10.59
CA ARG A 110 4.75 -19.59 10.64
C ARG A 110 4.24 -19.13 9.26
N TYR A 111 4.17 -20.03 8.29
CA TYR A 111 3.57 -19.79 6.98
C TYR A 111 2.06 -20.00 7.05
N THR A 112 1.63 -20.97 7.86
CA THR A 112 0.25 -21.13 8.32
C THR A 112 0.02 -20.26 9.54
N ARG A 113 -0.94 -19.33 9.47
CA ARG A 113 -1.25 -18.40 10.55
C ARG A 113 -2.64 -17.77 10.39
N THR A 114 -3.17 -17.29 11.50
CA THR A 114 -4.35 -16.43 11.57
C THR A 114 -3.91 -15.01 11.90
N GLU A 115 -4.31 -14.05 11.08
CA GLU A 115 -4.04 -12.63 11.29
C GLU A 115 -5.35 -11.88 11.48
N VAL A 116 -5.46 -11.14 12.58
CA VAL A 116 -6.60 -10.26 12.84
C VAL A 116 -6.15 -8.83 12.56
N ARG A 117 -6.96 -8.08 11.82
CA ARG A 117 -6.79 -6.65 11.57
C ARG A 117 -8.07 -5.93 11.94
N GLU A 118 -7.95 -4.97 12.82
CA GLU A 118 -9.06 -4.13 13.23
C GLU A 118 -8.88 -2.74 12.61
N VAL A 119 -9.99 -2.19 12.14
CA VAL A 119 -10.07 -0.82 11.66
C VAL A 119 -11.13 -0.13 12.49
N ASP A 120 -10.72 0.90 13.22
CA ASP A 120 -11.63 1.74 13.99
C ASP A 120 -12.61 2.47 13.07
N PRO A 121 -13.74 2.97 13.60
CA PRO A 121 -14.72 3.69 12.81
C PRO A 121 -14.08 4.78 11.95
N CYS A 122 -14.39 4.76 10.67
CA CYS A 122 -13.96 5.73 9.70
C CYS A 122 -14.73 7.03 9.84
N PRO A 123 -14.06 8.19 9.74
CA PRO A 123 -14.77 9.45 9.64
C PRO A 123 -15.72 9.38 8.44
N ALA A 124 -16.97 9.76 8.68
CA ALA A 124 -17.96 9.86 7.63
C ALA A 124 -17.42 10.71 6.49
N LYS A 125 -17.71 10.30 5.25
CA LYS A 125 -17.37 11.10 4.08
C LYS A 125 -17.90 12.51 4.31
N GLN A 126 -17.01 13.50 4.35
CA GLN A 126 -17.44 14.89 4.42
C GLN A 126 -18.27 15.13 3.17
N GLN A 127 -19.58 15.34 3.34
CA GLN A 127 -20.41 15.81 2.25
C GLN A 127 -19.85 17.17 1.88
N GLN A 128 -19.26 17.27 0.69
CA GLN A 128 -18.94 18.56 0.11
C GLN A 128 -20.25 19.36 0.11
N PRO A 129 -20.27 20.58 0.66
CA PRO A 129 -21.46 21.42 0.63
C PRO A 129 -22.01 21.43 -0.80
N PRO A 130 -23.35 21.39 -0.99
CA PRO A 130 -23.91 21.52 -2.32
C PRO A 130 -23.26 22.73 -2.99
N ALA A 131 -22.68 22.53 -4.17
CA ALA A 131 -22.13 23.65 -4.94
C ALA A 131 -23.23 24.70 -5.02
N GLN A 132 -22.97 25.91 -4.52
CA GLN A 132 -23.88 27.03 -4.69
C GLN A 132 -24.13 27.15 -6.19
N GLN A 133 -25.36 26.86 -6.62
CA GLN A 133 -25.75 27.11 -7.99
C GLN A 133 -25.47 28.58 -8.25
N PRO A 134 -24.81 28.93 -9.38
CA PRO A 134 -24.66 30.34 -9.73
C PRO A 134 -26.06 30.98 -9.72
N PRO A 135 -26.18 32.24 -9.25
CA PRO A 135 -27.45 32.95 -9.29
C PRO A 135 -28.05 32.80 -10.69
N VAL A 136 -29.26 32.25 -10.76
CA VAL A 136 -30.01 32.25 -12.01
C VAL A 136 -30.25 33.71 -12.34
N GLU A 137 -29.54 34.20 -13.36
CA GLU A 137 -29.75 35.52 -13.92
C GLU A 137 -31.20 35.54 -14.43
N GLN A 138 -32.06 36.28 -13.72
CA GLN A 138 -33.46 36.40 -14.14
C GLN A 138 -33.48 37.06 -15.52
N PRO A 139 -34.18 36.49 -16.51
CA PRO A 139 -34.35 37.15 -17.78
C PRO A 139 -35.00 38.53 -17.55
N PRO A 140 -34.61 39.57 -18.31
CA PRO A 140 -35.23 40.86 -18.24
C PRO A 140 -36.76 40.74 -18.38
N VAL A 141 -37.49 41.40 -17.50
CA VAL A 141 -38.95 41.53 -17.63
C VAL A 141 -39.23 42.31 -18.91
N GLU A 142 -39.68 41.60 -19.94
CA GLU A 142 -40.10 42.16 -21.21
C GLU A 142 -41.39 42.97 -20.99
N GLN A 143 -41.36 44.25 -21.37
CA GLN A 143 -42.55 45.10 -21.41
C GLN A 143 -43.56 44.54 -22.41
N PRO A 144 -44.87 44.66 -22.17
CA PRO A 144 -45.89 44.11 -23.06
C PRO A 144 -45.91 44.88 -24.40
N PRO A 145 -45.77 44.20 -25.55
CA PRO A 145 -46.27 44.72 -26.80
C PRO A 145 -47.75 44.37 -26.98
N VAL A 146 -48.42 45.32 -27.59
CA VAL A 146 -49.83 45.46 -27.95
C VAL A 146 -50.35 44.27 -28.78
N ASP A 147 -51.66 44.01 -28.64
CA ASP A 147 -52.46 43.03 -29.39
C ASP A 147 -52.16 42.97 -30.89
N GLU A 148 -51.95 41.77 -31.42
CA GLU A 148 -52.42 41.45 -32.77
C GLU A 148 -52.85 39.98 -32.88
N SER A 149 -54.08 39.84 -33.35
CA SER A 149 -54.81 38.59 -33.60
C SER A 149 -54.37 37.96 -34.92
N SER A 150 -54.02 36.67 -34.94
CA SER A 150 -54.26 35.83 -36.12
C SER A 150 -54.16 34.31 -35.85
N SER A 151 -55.31 33.68 -36.01
CA SER A 151 -55.62 32.33 -36.55
C SER A 151 -54.48 31.45 -37.12
N ALA A 152 -54.37 30.19 -36.65
CA ALA A 152 -54.71 28.97 -37.42
C ALA A 152 -54.02 27.66 -36.93
N ALA A 153 -54.85 26.64 -36.68
CA ALA A 153 -54.72 25.17 -36.93
C ALA A 153 -53.57 24.28 -36.36
N PRO A 154 -53.80 22.95 -36.16
CA PRO A 154 -52.97 22.09 -35.29
C PRO A 154 -52.07 21.03 -35.98
N ALA A 155 -51.12 20.49 -35.19
CA ALA A 155 -50.41 19.18 -35.26
C ALA A 155 -49.32 19.00 -36.36
N PRO A 156 -48.25 18.17 -36.18
CA PRO A 156 -48.22 16.92 -35.42
C PRO A 156 -47.01 16.64 -34.48
N THR A 157 -47.23 15.64 -33.62
CA THR A 157 -46.32 14.96 -32.71
C THR A 157 -45.23 14.20 -33.47
N THR A 158 -43.95 14.40 -33.10
CA THR A 158 -42.84 13.56 -33.60
C THR A 158 -42.23 12.79 -32.43
N THR A 159 -42.41 11.47 -32.48
CA THR A 159 -41.76 10.45 -31.64
C THR A 159 -40.29 10.34 -32.05
N VAL A 160 -39.37 10.49 -31.08
CA VAL A 160 -37.94 10.20 -31.29
C VAL A 160 -37.60 8.87 -30.60
N ALA A 161 -37.14 7.91 -31.38
CA ALA A 161 -36.62 6.63 -30.91
C ALA A 161 -35.21 6.79 -30.31
N PRO A 162 -34.81 5.98 -29.31
CA PRO A 162 -33.44 6.02 -28.78
C PRO A 162 -32.47 5.40 -29.79
N THR A 163 -31.41 6.15 -30.13
CA THR A 163 -30.28 5.66 -30.93
C THR A 163 -29.24 5.04 -29.99
N THR A 164 -28.97 3.76 -30.14
CA THR A 164 -27.83 3.08 -29.53
C THR A 164 -26.54 3.49 -30.24
N SER A 165 -25.69 4.26 -29.56
CA SER A 165 -24.34 4.56 -30.03
C SER A 165 -23.36 3.50 -29.52
N SER A 166 -22.83 2.73 -30.47
CA SER A 166 -21.72 1.80 -30.27
C SER A 166 -20.40 2.54 -30.03
N ALA A 167 -19.56 1.99 -29.16
CA ALA A 167 -18.28 2.55 -28.76
C ALA A 167 -17.25 2.58 -29.90
N ALA A 168 -16.51 3.69 -30.02
CA ALA A 168 -15.27 3.77 -30.79
C ALA A 168 -14.08 3.77 -29.81
N VAL A 169 -13.25 2.74 -29.88
CA VAL A 169 -11.98 2.65 -29.14
C VAL A 169 -10.96 3.52 -29.86
N VAL A 170 -10.51 4.59 -29.19
CA VAL A 170 -9.38 5.42 -29.63
C VAL A 170 -8.09 4.79 -29.08
N PRO A 171 -7.07 4.50 -29.91
CA PRO A 171 -5.76 4.11 -29.40
C PRO A 171 -5.10 5.30 -28.71
N ILE A 172 -4.75 5.14 -27.44
CA ILE A 172 -4.01 6.13 -26.65
C ILE A 172 -2.59 6.19 -27.20
N ALA A 173 -2.24 7.34 -27.79
CA ALA A 173 -0.88 7.68 -28.16
C ALA A 173 -0.01 7.70 -26.89
N ALA A 174 1.18 7.10 -26.99
CA ALA A 174 2.19 7.16 -25.96
C ALA A 174 2.67 8.61 -25.79
N GLU A 175 2.11 9.31 -24.81
CA GLU A 175 2.71 10.52 -24.29
C GLU A 175 3.86 10.10 -23.37
N GLU A 176 5.09 10.38 -23.81
CA GLU A 176 6.32 10.39 -23.01
C GLU A 176 6.17 11.46 -21.93
N THR A 177 5.36 11.14 -20.93
CA THR A 177 5.26 11.91 -19.69
C THR A 177 6.60 11.74 -18.97
N PRO A 178 7.37 12.83 -18.74
CA PRO A 178 8.63 12.72 -18.03
C PRO A 178 8.32 12.20 -16.63
N LEU A 179 8.77 10.97 -16.34
CA LEU A 179 8.65 10.37 -15.02
C LEU A 179 9.15 11.34 -13.96
N ALA A 180 8.48 11.35 -12.82
CA ALA A 180 8.81 12.21 -11.69
C ALA A 180 10.32 12.18 -11.42
N ASN A 181 10.94 13.36 -11.44
CA ASN A 181 12.31 13.58 -11.01
C ASN A 181 12.38 13.40 -9.48
N THR A 182 12.18 12.16 -9.02
CA THR A 182 12.46 11.77 -7.65
C THR A 182 13.97 11.95 -7.50
N GLY A 183 14.39 12.86 -6.63
CA GLY A 183 15.80 13.23 -6.41
C GLY A 183 16.66 12.11 -5.82
N ALA A 184 16.53 10.88 -6.32
CA ALA A 184 17.34 9.73 -6.02
C ALA A 184 18.73 9.96 -6.62
N SER A 185 19.56 10.68 -5.86
CA SER A 185 20.96 10.88 -6.22
C SER A 185 21.71 9.55 -6.12
N ILE A 186 22.09 9.01 -7.28
CA ILE A 186 22.89 7.77 -7.41
C ILE A 186 24.29 7.95 -6.79
N ALA A 187 24.71 9.19 -6.54
CA ALA A 187 26.01 9.49 -5.96
C ALA A 187 26.19 8.90 -4.55
N ILE A 188 25.15 8.93 -3.71
CA ILE A 188 25.22 8.46 -2.32
C ILE A 188 25.46 6.95 -2.23
N PRO A 189 24.68 6.07 -2.91
CA PRO A 189 24.93 4.63 -2.85
C PRO A 189 26.29 4.24 -3.46
N LEU A 190 26.78 4.94 -4.48
CA LEU A 190 28.10 4.67 -5.07
C LEU A 190 29.26 4.99 -4.11
N VAL A 191 29.19 6.11 -3.39
CA VAL A 191 30.20 6.46 -2.38
C VAL A 191 30.22 5.43 -1.25
N ILE A 192 29.04 5.01 -0.77
CA ILE A 192 28.94 3.95 0.26
C ILE A 192 29.55 2.64 -0.25
N GLY A 193 29.24 2.25 -1.49
CA GLY A 193 29.80 1.06 -2.12
C GLY A 193 31.33 1.09 -2.16
N LEU A 194 31.92 2.21 -2.57
CA LEU A 194 33.38 2.37 -2.63
C LEU A 194 34.05 2.35 -1.25
N VAL A 195 33.43 2.97 -0.24
CA VAL A 195 33.97 2.97 1.14
C VAL A 195 33.96 1.55 1.73
N LEU A 196 32.89 0.78 1.52
CA LEU A 196 32.80 -0.59 2.01
C LEU A 196 33.79 -1.53 1.32
N LEU A 197 33.93 -1.42 0.00
CA LEU A 197 34.93 -2.18 -0.77
C LEU A 197 36.36 -1.85 -0.35
N GLY A 198 36.69 -0.56 -0.24
CA GLY A 198 38.01 -0.11 0.18
C GLY A 198 38.33 -0.50 1.63
N GLY A 199 37.40 -0.30 2.55
CA GLY A 199 37.54 -0.66 3.96
C GLY A 199 37.70 -2.16 4.18
N GLY A 200 36.90 -2.98 3.49
CA GLY A 200 36.99 -4.44 3.56
C GLY A 200 38.34 -4.97 3.04
N ALA A 201 38.82 -4.45 1.91
CA ALA A 201 40.12 -4.83 1.35
C ALA A 201 41.28 -4.45 2.27
N ALA A 202 41.27 -3.24 2.85
CA ALA A 202 42.29 -2.78 3.78
C ALA A 202 42.35 -3.67 5.04
N LEU A 203 41.20 -4.04 5.58
CA LEU A 203 41.12 -4.89 6.77
C LEU A 203 41.68 -6.31 6.49
N LEU A 204 41.37 -6.90 5.33
CA LEU A 204 41.93 -8.19 4.91
C LEU A 204 43.46 -8.15 4.72
N ILE A 205 43.99 -7.04 4.17
CA ILE A 205 45.44 -6.87 4.00
C ILE A 205 46.14 -6.76 5.36
N VAL A 206 45.57 -6.01 6.31
CA VAL A 206 46.12 -5.88 7.67
C VAL A 206 46.09 -7.22 8.41
N GLN A 207 45.00 -7.98 8.29
CA GLN A 207 44.90 -9.32 8.88
C GLN A 207 45.98 -10.27 8.32
N ARG A 208 46.17 -10.27 7.00
CA ARG A 208 47.22 -11.07 6.35
C ARG A 208 48.63 -10.67 6.77
N LYS A 209 48.91 -9.36 6.89
CA LYS A 209 50.21 -8.87 7.36
C LYS A 209 50.49 -9.19 8.83
N ARG A 210 49.48 -9.23 9.69
CA ARG A 210 49.64 -9.66 11.09
C ARG A 210 49.89 -11.16 11.19
N ALA A 211 49.15 -11.97 10.44
CA ALA A 211 49.33 -13.43 10.41
C ALA A 211 50.72 -13.85 9.91
N ALA A 212 51.35 -13.06 9.03
CA ALA A 212 52.70 -13.33 8.53
C ALA A 212 53.85 -12.81 9.42
N ARG A 213 53.55 -12.09 10.52
CA ARG A 213 54.54 -11.53 11.47
C ARG A 213 54.56 -12.25 12.82
N ASN A 214 53.72 -13.28 12.98
CA ASN A 214 53.72 -14.24 14.08
C ASN A 214 54.27 -15.58 13.56
#